data_AF-A0A0M7B9B0-F1
#
_entry.id   AF-A0A0M7B9B0-F1
#
_cell.length_a   1.000
_cell.length_b   1.000
_cell.length_c   1.000
_cell.angle_alpha   90.00
_cell.angle_beta   90.00
_cell.angle_gamma   90.00
#
_symmetry.space_group_name_H-M   'P 1'
#
loop_
_entity.id
_entity.type
_entity.pdbx_description
1 polymer ?
#
loop_
_entity_poly.entity_id
_entity_poly.type
_entity_poly.pdbx_seq_one_letter_code
_entity_poly.pdbx_strand_id
1 'polypeptide(L)'
;MQTLEKVCAKASYPKTIRVDNGSEFVFWDLDLWANANSVTRDFSRPGRPTDNGFIEAFNPKLRAECLNAHWFMSLADAGEKLEGWRRDHNEVRPHGAIGYNVPIAMHYPDGVIGPSS
;
A
#
# COMPACT_ATOMS: atom_id res chain seq x y z
N MET A 1 -5.23 -6.54 -11.84
CA MET A 1 -4.08 -5.90 -12.52
C MET A 1 -4.16 -4.37 -12.63
N GLN A 2 -5.29 -3.78 -13.06
CA GLN A 2 -5.40 -2.33 -13.24
C GLN A 2 -4.98 -1.49 -12.00
N THR A 3 -5.24 -1.98 -10.79
CA THR A 3 -4.81 -1.30 -9.55
C THR A 3 -3.30 -1.27 -9.40
N LEU A 4 -2.60 -2.38 -9.69
CA LEU A 4 -1.14 -2.44 -9.63
C LEU A 4 -0.51 -1.49 -10.65
N GLU A 5 -1.05 -1.43 -11.87
CA GLU A 5 -0.61 -0.49 -12.89
C GLU A 5 -0.76 0.97 -12.43
N LYS A 6 -1.93 1.33 -11.90
CA LYS A 6 -2.18 2.69 -11.38
C LYS A 6 -1.23 3.09 -10.26
N VAL A 7 -0.84 2.14 -9.41
CA VAL A 7 0.11 2.38 -8.31
C VAL A 7 1.53 2.47 -8.84
N CYS A 8 1.97 1.54 -9.68
CA CYS A 8 3.33 1.51 -10.24
C CYS A 8 3.60 2.72 -11.15
N ALA A 9 2.58 3.21 -11.87
CA ALA A 9 2.69 4.45 -12.65
C ALA A 9 3.03 5.69 -11.79
N LYS A 10 2.71 5.66 -10.49
CA LYS A 10 3.02 6.76 -9.55
C LYS A 10 4.31 6.53 -8.75
N ALA A 11 4.65 5.29 -8.44
CA ALA A 11 5.71 4.94 -7.49
C ALA A 11 6.90 4.17 -8.11
N SER A 12 6.90 3.96 -9.43
CA SER A 12 7.75 3.01 -10.18
C SER A 12 7.46 1.53 -9.86
N TYR A 13 7.93 0.63 -10.70
CA TYR A 13 7.75 -0.81 -10.49
C TYR A 13 8.75 -1.33 -9.44
N PRO A 14 8.29 -2.05 -8.41
CA PRO A 14 9.17 -2.58 -7.38
C PRO A 14 10.00 -3.75 -7.93
N LYS A 15 11.18 -3.99 -7.36
CA LYS A 15 11.98 -5.19 -7.69
C LYS A 15 11.32 -6.48 -7.22
N THR A 16 10.61 -6.42 -6.08
CA THR A 16 9.95 -7.56 -5.48
C THR A 16 8.60 -7.13 -4.91
N ILE A 17 7.57 -7.97 -5.10
CA ILE A 17 6.28 -7.83 -4.42
C ILE A 17 6.07 -9.06 -3.53
N ARG A 18 5.81 -8.81 -2.24
CA ARG A 18 5.42 -9.85 -1.28
C ARG A 18 3.91 -10.01 -1.33
N VAL A 19 3.45 -11.23 -1.56
CA VAL A 19 2.02 -11.57 -1.60
C VAL A 19 1.75 -12.75 -0.66
N ASP A 20 0.54 -12.82 -0.13
CA ASP A 20 0.10 -14.01 0.59
C ASP A 20 -0.28 -15.13 -0.39
N ASN A 21 -0.64 -16.31 0.15
CA ASN A 21 -1.09 -17.44 -0.64
C ASN A 21 -2.60 -17.42 -0.90
N GLY A 22 -3.27 -16.26 -0.77
CA GLY A 22 -4.67 -16.08 -1.13
C GLY A 22 -4.88 -16.43 -2.60
N SER A 23 -5.99 -17.11 -2.91
CA SER A 23 -6.27 -17.53 -4.29
C SER A 23 -6.35 -16.33 -5.24
N GLU A 24 -6.73 -15.15 -4.73
CA GLU A 24 -6.74 -13.87 -5.43
C GLU A 24 -5.36 -13.41 -5.93
N PHE A 25 -4.29 -13.91 -5.33
CA PHE A 25 -2.91 -13.59 -5.71
C PHE A 25 -2.22 -14.76 -6.39
N VAL A 26 -2.71 -15.99 -6.33
CA VAL A 26 -2.08 -17.17 -6.97
C VAL A 26 -2.44 -17.29 -8.47
N PHE A 27 -3.13 -16.31 -9.05
CA PHE A 27 -3.56 -16.36 -10.45
C PHE A 27 -2.45 -16.06 -11.49
N TRP A 28 -2.64 -16.65 -12.68
CA TRP A 28 -1.77 -16.51 -13.85
C TRP A 28 -1.56 -15.05 -14.30
N ASP A 29 -2.59 -14.21 -14.21
CA ASP A 29 -2.50 -12.81 -14.62
C ASP A 29 -1.49 -12.00 -13.81
N LEU A 30 -1.34 -12.32 -12.51
CA LEU A 30 -0.33 -11.68 -11.67
C LEU A 30 1.09 -12.16 -12.02
N ASP A 31 1.25 -13.42 -12.41
CA ASP A 31 2.52 -13.96 -12.91
C ASP A 31 2.93 -13.31 -14.23
N LEU A 32 2.01 -13.21 -15.19
CA LEU A 32 2.27 -12.56 -16.47
C LEU A 32 2.70 -11.11 -16.28
N TRP A 33 2.00 -10.37 -15.42
CA TRP A 33 2.33 -8.98 -15.14
C TRP A 33 3.68 -8.83 -14.44
N ALA A 34 3.96 -9.68 -13.44
CA ALA A 34 5.21 -9.62 -12.71
C ALA A 34 6.39 -9.92 -13.65
N ASN A 35 6.24 -10.93 -14.53
CA ASN A 35 7.23 -11.24 -15.55
C ASN A 35 7.45 -10.08 -16.53
N ALA A 36 6.37 -9.52 -17.09
CA ALA A 36 6.43 -8.41 -18.05
C ALA A 36 7.11 -7.16 -17.47
N ASN A 37 6.97 -6.92 -16.16
CA ASN A 37 7.52 -5.75 -15.48
C ASN A 37 8.80 -6.03 -14.69
N SER A 38 9.41 -7.21 -14.86
CA SER A 38 10.62 -7.64 -14.13
C SER A 38 10.49 -7.55 -12.60
N VAL A 39 9.28 -7.80 -12.09
CA VAL A 39 8.98 -7.84 -10.66
C VAL A 39 9.08 -9.29 -10.16
N THR A 40 9.89 -9.52 -9.13
CA THR A 40 9.97 -10.83 -8.48
C THR A 40 8.78 -11.01 -7.53
N ARG A 41 8.08 -12.14 -7.63
CA ARG A 41 7.03 -12.50 -6.67
C ARG A 41 7.64 -13.28 -5.51
N ASP A 42 7.36 -12.82 -4.30
CA ASP A 42 7.76 -13.47 -3.08
C ASP A 42 6.48 -13.87 -2.34
N PHE A 43 6.30 -15.16 -2.08
CA PHE A 43 5.11 -15.65 -1.38
C PHE A 43 5.40 -15.77 0.11
N SER A 44 4.42 -15.41 0.94
CA SER A 44 4.47 -15.74 2.36
C SER A 44 4.66 -17.25 2.54
N ARG A 45 5.59 -17.67 3.41
CA ARG A 45 5.79 -19.10 3.66
C ARG A 45 4.59 -19.66 4.44
N PRO A 46 4.11 -20.88 4.10
CA PRO A 46 3.07 -21.54 4.87
C PRO A 46 3.43 -21.59 6.36
N GLY A 47 2.50 -21.16 7.23
CA GLY A 47 2.70 -21.16 8.68
C GLY A 47 3.65 -20.09 9.21
N ARG A 48 4.01 -19.05 8.44
CA ARG A 48 4.80 -17.91 8.91
C ARG A 48 4.03 -16.58 8.84
N PRO A 49 3.23 -16.24 9.87
CA PRO A 49 2.49 -14.97 9.93
C PRO A 49 3.39 -13.74 9.86
N THR A 50 4.63 -13.87 10.33
CA THR A 50 5.60 -12.76 10.34
C THR A 50 6.00 -12.27 8.95
N ASP A 51 5.82 -13.08 7.90
CA ASP A 51 6.12 -12.68 6.52
C ASP A 51 5.16 -11.57 6.02
N ASN A 52 3.98 -11.44 6.62
CA ASN A 52 2.95 -10.44 6.28
C ASN A 52 2.73 -9.39 7.39
N GLY A 53 3.65 -9.31 8.38
CA GLY A 53 3.44 -8.49 9.58
C GLY A 53 3.11 -7.01 9.31
N PHE A 54 3.62 -6.43 8.22
CA PHE A 54 3.29 -5.05 7.84
C PHE A 54 1.82 -4.89 7.42
N ILE A 55 1.33 -5.72 6.50
CA ILE A 55 -0.05 -5.63 6.02
C ILE A 55 -1.04 -6.05 7.12
N GLU A 56 -0.66 -7.02 7.95
CA GLU A 56 -1.44 -7.44 9.13
C GLU A 56 -1.53 -6.34 10.20
N ALA A 57 -0.50 -5.52 10.40
CA ALA A 57 -0.57 -4.37 11.28
C ALA A 57 -1.32 -3.17 10.67
N PHE A 58 -1.24 -3.01 9.35
CA PHE A 58 -1.89 -1.91 8.62
C PHE A 58 -3.43 -2.07 8.57
N ASN A 59 -3.92 -3.27 8.23
CA ASN A 59 -5.35 -3.50 7.99
C ASN A 59 -6.26 -3.17 9.19
N PRO A 60 -5.94 -3.60 10.44
CA PRO A 60 -6.72 -3.23 11.62
C PRO A 60 -6.71 -1.72 11.87
N LYS A 61 -5.58 -1.05 11.61
CA LYS A 61 -5.45 0.40 11.76
C LYS A 61 -6.34 1.14 10.77
N LEU A 62 -6.28 0.82 9.48
CA LEU A 62 -7.17 1.38 8.47
C LEU A 62 -8.64 1.15 8.83
N ARG A 63 -8.98 -0.06 9.29
CA ARG A 63 -10.35 -0.38 9.69
C ARG A 63 -10.81 0.47 10.88
N ALA A 64 -10.00 0.55 11.94
CA ALA A 64 -10.36 1.30 13.14
C ALA A 64 -10.43 2.82 12.89
N GLU A 65 -9.43 3.37 12.19
CA GLU A 65 -9.27 4.82 12.03
C GLU A 65 -10.07 5.40 10.86
N CYS A 66 -10.38 4.61 9.83
CA CYS A 66 -11.15 5.07 8.67
C CYS A 66 -12.51 4.39 8.59
N LEU A 67 -12.54 3.07 8.40
CA LEU A 67 -13.77 2.36 8.01
C LEU A 67 -14.83 2.36 9.11
N ASN A 68 -14.42 2.19 10.36
CA ASN A 68 -15.31 2.16 11.51
C ASN A 68 -15.65 3.57 12.03
N ALA A 69 -14.84 4.56 11.68
CA ALA A 69 -14.99 5.94 12.14
C ALA A 69 -15.96 6.76 11.28
N HIS A 70 -16.33 6.26 10.09
CA HIS A 70 -17.13 7.02 9.12
C HIS A 70 -18.33 6.23 8.64
N TRP A 71 -19.44 6.94 8.40
CA TRP A 71 -20.56 6.43 7.61
C TRP A 71 -20.32 6.73 6.14
N PHE A 72 -20.68 5.80 5.25
CA PHE A 72 -20.52 5.97 3.81
C PHE A 72 -21.88 6.13 3.14
N MET A 73 -22.08 7.25 2.45
CA MET A 73 -23.35 7.56 1.77
C MET A 73 -23.35 7.10 0.30
N SER A 74 -22.16 6.87 -0.27
CA SER A 74 -21.98 6.33 -1.61
C SER A 74 -20.56 5.74 -1.78
N LEU A 75 -20.31 5.04 -2.89
CA LEU A 75 -18.96 4.60 -3.24
C LEU A 75 -18.01 5.77 -3.50
N ALA A 76 -18.51 6.88 -4.05
CA ALA A 76 -17.70 8.08 -4.28
C ALA A 76 -17.26 8.71 -2.95
N ASP A 77 -18.21 8.83 -2.01
CA ASP A 77 -17.96 9.30 -0.64
C ASP A 77 -16.98 8.39 0.12
N ALA A 78 -17.10 7.07 -0.04
CA ALA A 78 -16.13 6.12 0.51
C ALA A 78 -14.73 6.30 -0.09
N GLY A 79 -14.64 6.50 -1.41
CA GLY A 79 -13.37 6.77 -2.10
C GLY A 79 -12.70 8.05 -1.61
N GLU A 80 -13.47 9.12 -1.43
CA GLU A 80 -12.96 10.40 -0.91
C GLU A 80 -12.42 10.26 0.52
N LYS A 81 -13.19 9.63 1.41
CA LYS A 81 -12.77 9.41 2.80
C LYS A 81 -11.53 8.52 2.91
N LEU A 82 -11.48 7.43 2.13
CA LEU A 82 -10.32 6.55 2.08
C LEU A 82 -9.07 7.28 1.57
N GLU A 83 -9.23 8.13 0.55
CA GLU A 83 -8.11 8.89 0.01
C GLU A 83 -7.64 10.00 0.97
N GLY A 84 -8.57 10.64 1.68
CA GLY A 84 -8.26 11.57 2.78
C GLY A 84 -7.44 10.88 3.87
N TRP A 85 -7.88 9.70 4.33
CA TRP A 85 -7.12 8.92 5.31
C TRP A 85 -5.75 8.48 4.78
N ARG A 86 -5.65 8.05 3.51
CA ARG A 86 -4.38 7.64 2.89
C ARG A 86 -3.37 8.79 2.86
N ARG A 87 -3.81 10.00 2.52
CA ARG A 87 -2.96 11.20 2.53
C ARG A 87 -2.51 11.55 3.93
N ASP A 88 -3.41 11.59 4.90
CA ASP A 88 -3.05 11.84 6.30
C ASP A 88 -2.00 10.84 6.81
N HIS A 89 -2.23 9.55 6.56
CA HIS A 89 -1.33 8.47 6.97
C HIS A 89 0.08 8.59 6.35
N ASN A 90 0.17 8.97 5.07
CA ASN A 90 1.43 8.99 4.32
C ASN A 90 2.16 10.33 4.34
N GLU A 91 1.46 11.44 4.51
CA GLU A 91 1.97 12.79 4.27
C GLU A 91 1.98 13.66 5.53
N VAL A 92 1.14 13.36 6.52
CA VAL A 92 0.97 14.20 7.73
C VAL A 92 1.41 13.48 9.00
N ARG A 93 1.02 12.21 9.16
CA ARG A 93 1.24 11.46 10.40
C ARG A 93 2.69 10.99 10.54
N PRO A 94 3.42 11.35 11.61
CA PRO A 94 4.75 10.80 11.87
C PRO A 94 4.66 9.36 12.40
N HIS A 95 5.57 8.48 11.96
CA HIS A 95 5.62 7.09 12.37
C HIS A 95 6.92 6.77 13.12
N GLY A 96 6.81 6.25 14.33
CA GLY A 96 7.98 5.95 15.18
C GLY A 96 8.93 4.91 14.56
N ALA A 97 8.41 3.97 13.78
CA ALA A 97 9.21 2.95 13.09
C ALA A 97 10.21 3.55 12.07
N ILE A 98 10.01 4.80 11.66
CA ILE A 98 10.81 5.50 10.64
C ILE A 98 11.40 6.81 11.20
N GLY A 99 11.68 6.83 12.50
CA GLY A 99 12.32 7.98 13.17
C GLY A 99 11.40 9.18 13.33
N TYR A 100 10.09 8.96 13.50
CA TYR A 100 9.07 10.02 13.59
C TYR A 100 8.96 10.89 12.32
N ASN A 101 9.33 10.34 11.17
CA ASN A 101 9.10 10.96 9.88
C ASN A 101 7.76 10.50 9.27
N VAL A 102 7.32 11.14 8.18
CA VAL A 102 6.16 10.74 7.38
C VAL A 102 6.58 9.74 6.28
N PRO A 103 5.75 8.75 5.91
CA PRO A 103 6.13 7.73 4.94
C PRO A 103 6.55 8.28 3.58
N ILE A 104 5.93 9.36 3.09
CA ILE A 104 6.27 9.97 1.81
C ILE A 104 7.71 10.50 1.76
N ALA A 105 8.26 10.96 2.89
CA ALA A 105 9.62 11.47 2.96
C ALA A 105 10.67 10.38 2.71
N MET A 106 10.33 9.09 2.91
CA MET A 106 11.25 7.98 2.61
C MET A 106 11.36 7.70 1.10
N HIS A 107 10.41 8.16 0.29
CA HIS A 107 10.47 8.01 -1.17
C HIS A 107 11.23 9.16 -1.85
N TYR A 108 11.46 10.27 -1.14
CA TYR A 108 12.20 11.45 -1.63
C TYR A 108 13.36 11.79 -0.65
N PRO A 109 14.48 11.06 -0.72
CA PRO A 109 15.57 11.19 0.26
C PRO A 109 16.22 12.58 0.31
N ASP A 110 16.01 13.44 -0.70
CA ASP A 110 16.62 14.77 -0.80
C ASP A 110 15.79 15.91 -0.17
N GLY A 111 14.74 15.61 0.59
CA GLY A 111 14.04 16.61 1.41
C GLY A 111 13.19 17.63 0.63
N VAL A 112 12.86 17.36 -0.63
CA VAL A 112 11.89 18.18 -1.38
C VAL A 112 10.48 17.82 -0.93
N ILE A 113 9.94 18.62 0.00
CA ILE A 113 8.54 18.53 0.41
C ILE A 113 7.67 19.06 -0.75
N GLY A 114 6.99 18.15 -1.44
CA GLY A 114 5.72 18.41 -2.12
C GLY A 114 5.76 18.46 -3.66
N PRO A 115 4.64 18.09 -4.32
CA PRO A 115 4.44 18.44 -5.72
C PRO A 115 4.34 19.97 -5.85
N SER A 116 5.13 20.52 -6.76
CA SER A 116 4.98 21.90 -7.19
C SER A 116 3.74 22.02 -8.06
N SER A 117 2.74 22.76 -7.55
CA SER A 117 1.56 23.33 -8.25
C SER A 117 0.57 22.38 -8.92
#